data_AF-A0AAW0GN45-F1
#
_entry.id   AF-A0AAW0GN45-F1
#
_cell.length_a   1.000
_cell.length_b   1.000
_cell.length_c   1.000
_cell.angle_alpha   90.00
_cell.angle_beta   90.00
_cell.angle_gamma   90.00
#
_symmetry.space_group_name_H-M   'P 1'
#
loop_
_entity.id
_entity.type
_entity.pdbx_description
1 polymer ?
#
loop_
_entity_poly.entity_id
_entity_poly.type
_entity_poly.pdbx_seq_one_letter_code
_entity_poly.pdbx_strand_id
1 'polypeptide(L)'
;MASTSSTTLTPYARWNSIPDDELTLNDIQECLIPASDDLWVVAACADRLVNDLTLQQALLDLGLKRTEAAVERSRSVWDKSPN
;
A
#
# COMPACT_ATOMS: atom_id res chain seq x y z
N MET A 1 -12.60 -37.80 1.82
CA MET A 1 -12.43 -36.64 0.93
C MET A 1 -12.21 -35.43 1.82
N ALA A 2 -10.99 -34.88 1.86
CA ALA A 2 -10.68 -33.73 2.71
C ALA A 2 -11.05 -32.44 1.97
N SER A 3 -11.99 -31.68 2.52
CA SER A 3 -12.32 -30.34 2.05
C SER A 3 -11.24 -29.37 2.53
N THR A 4 -10.33 -28.97 1.64
CA THR A 4 -9.38 -27.88 1.90
C THR A 4 -10.10 -26.55 1.79
N SER A 5 -10.55 -26.02 2.93
CA SER A 5 -11.01 -24.64 3.04
C SER A 5 -9.84 -23.70 2.74
N SER A 6 -9.82 -23.10 1.56
CA SER A 6 -8.86 -22.06 1.21
C SER A 6 -9.23 -20.79 1.98
N THR A 7 -8.60 -20.54 3.13
CA THR A 7 -8.77 -19.27 3.84
C THR A 7 -8.06 -18.19 3.03
N THR A 8 -8.79 -17.52 2.15
CA THR A 8 -8.26 -16.37 1.40
C THR A 8 -7.96 -15.26 2.40
N LEU A 9 -6.67 -15.04 2.69
CA LEU A 9 -6.23 -13.91 3.50
C LEU A 9 -6.61 -12.61 2.79
N THR A 10 -7.06 -11.62 3.56
CA THR A 10 -7.28 -10.27 3.01
C THR A 10 -5.94 -9.70 2.55
N PRO A 11 -5.93 -8.79 1.56
CA PRO A 11 -4.70 -8.13 1.10
C PRO A 11 -3.88 -7.52 2.25
N TYR A 12 -4.58 -6.96 3.24
CA TYR A 12 -4.00 -6.39 4.47
C TYR A 12 -3.27 -7.44 5.32
N ALA A 13 -3.93 -8.56 5.59
CA ALA A 13 -3.37 -9.62 6.42
C ALA A 13 -2.21 -10.33 5.71
N ARG A 14 -2.33 -10.53 4.40
CA ARG A 14 -1.25 -11.07 3.58
C ARG A 14 -0.05 -10.15 3.57
N TRP A 15 -0.24 -8.85 3.30
CA TRP A 15 0.85 -7.88 3.32
C TRP A 15 1.64 -7.99 4.63
N ASN A 16 0.99 -7.85 5.77
CA ASN A 16 1.65 -7.88 7.09
C ASN A 16 2.32 -9.22 7.42
N SER A 17 2.01 -10.30 6.72
CA SER A 17 2.63 -11.62 6.93
C SER A 17 3.92 -11.84 6.14
N ILE A 18 4.17 -11.04 5.10
CA ILE A 18 5.37 -11.17 4.26
C ILE A 18 6.52 -10.42 4.94
N PRO A 19 7.66 -11.07 5.21
CA PRO A 19 8.84 -10.39 5.73
C PRO A 19 9.54 -9.56 4.64
N ASP A 20 10.29 -8.54 5.05
CA ASP A 20 10.86 -7.54 4.12
C ASP A 20 11.82 -8.13 3.09
N ASP A 21 12.52 -9.20 3.43
CA ASP A 21 13.48 -9.90 2.58
C ASP A 21 12.84 -10.88 1.59
N GLU A 22 11.59 -11.29 1.83
CA GLU A 22 10.81 -12.12 0.91
C GLU A 22 9.85 -11.30 0.04
N LEU A 23 9.78 -9.98 0.26
CA LEU A 23 8.88 -9.11 -0.48
C LEU A 23 9.23 -9.09 -1.96
N THR A 24 8.22 -9.21 -2.83
CA THR A 24 8.39 -9.11 -4.28
C THR A 24 7.51 -8.02 -4.89
N LEU A 25 7.80 -7.67 -6.15
CA LEU A 25 6.94 -6.77 -6.93
C LEU A 25 5.52 -7.35 -7.09
N ASN A 26 5.40 -8.68 -7.14
CA ASN A 26 4.12 -9.34 -7.26
C ASN A 26 3.27 -9.15 -5.99
N ASP A 27 3.90 -9.13 -4.81
CA ASP A 27 3.18 -8.86 -3.57
C ASP A 27 2.62 -7.44 -3.51
N ILE A 28 3.35 -6.46 -4.06
CA ILE A 28 2.84 -5.08 -4.21
C ILE A 28 1.61 -5.07 -5.12
N GLN A 29 1.67 -5.75 -6.28
CA GLN A 29 0.56 -5.83 -7.23
C GLN A 29 -0.67 -6.52 -6.63
N GLU A 30 -0.47 -7.60 -5.88
CA GLU A 30 -1.56 -8.41 -5.35
C GLU A 30 -2.12 -7.90 -4.01
N CYS A 31 -1.33 -7.15 -3.23
CA CYS A 31 -1.75 -6.66 -1.92
C CYS A 31 -2.10 -5.17 -1.91
N LEU A 32 -1.25 -4.32 -2.48
CA LEU A 32 -1.35 -2.86 -2.31
C LEU A 32 -2.14 -2.16 -3.43
N ILE A 33 -2.04 -2.63 -4.67
CA ILE A 33 -2.82 -2.05 -5.78
C ILE A 33 -4.34 -2.24 -5.60
N PRO A 34 -4.86 -3.44 -5.24
CA PRO A 34 -6.30 -3.62 -5.06
C PRO A 34 -6.83 -3.00 -3.75
N ALA A 35 -5.96 -2.57 -2.84
CA ALA A 35 -6.39 -1.93 -1.60
C ALA A 35 -7.06 -0.57 -1.87
N SER A 36 -8.23 -0.37 -1.27
CA SER A 36 -9.04 0.84 -1.45
C SER A 36 -8.69 1.96 -0.46
N ASP A 37 -8.03 1.62 0.65
CA ASP A 37 -7.65 2.58 1.68
C ASP A 37 -6.28 3.17 1.35
N ASP A 38 -6.28 4.37 0.76
CA ASP A 38 -5.06 5.08 0.40
C ASP A 38 -4.18 5.38 1.62
N LEU A 39 -4.76 5.69 2.79
CA LEU A 39 -3.98 5.98 4.00
C LEU A 39 -3.24 4.72 4.45
N TRP A 40 -3.93 3.58 4.45
CA TRP A 40 -3.31 2.31 4.78
C TRP A 40 -2.20 1.95 3.77
N VAL A 41 -2.43 2.11 2.46
CA VAL A 41 -1.41 1.80 1.45
C VAL A 41 -0.17 2.67 1.61
N VAL A 42 -0.33 3.97 1.86
CA VAL A 42 0.81 4.88 2.08
C VAL A 42 1.62 4.47 3.31
N ALA A 43 0.94 4.16 4.42
CA ALA A 43 1.59 3.68 5.63
C ALA A 43 2.31 2.34 5.38
N ALA A 44 1.67 1.41 4.69
CA ALA A 44 2.23 0.12 4.32
C ALA A 44 3.47 0.24 3.42
N CYS A 45 3.53 1.23 2.53
CA CYS A 45 4.73 1.52 1.73
C CYS A 45 5.87 2.07 2.59
N ALA A 46 5.57 2.92 3.57
CA ALA A 46 6.56 3.57 4.43
C ALA A 46 7.10 2.65 5.54
N ASP A 47 6.37 1.61 5.93
CA ASP A 47 6.73 0.67 6.99
C ASP A 47 7.80 -0.35 6.57
N ARG A 48 8.04 -0.51 5.26
CA ARG A 48 8.95 -1.52 4.72
C ARG A 48 10.39 -1.01 4.57
N LEU A 49 11.35 -1.82 5.01
CA LEU A 49 12.78 -1.59 4.81
C LEU A 49 13.38 -2.68 3.92
N VAL A 50 13.27 -2.51 2.60
CA VAL A 50 13.74 -3.49 1.62
C VAL A 50 15.15 -3.16 1.12
N ASN A 51 15.96 -4.17 0.82
CA ASN A 51 17.33 -4.02 0.30
C ASN A 51 17.43 -4.06 -1.24
N ASP A 52 16.29 -4.09 -1.93
CA ASP A 52 16.21 -4.10 -3.40
C ASP A 52 15.77 -2.72 -3.92
N LEU A 53 16.59 -2.11 -4.77
CA LEU A 53 16.33 -0.77 -5.31
C LEU A 53 15.05 -0.70 -6.14
N THR A 54 14.72 -1.76 -6.88
CA THR A 54 13.52 -1.82 -7.72
C THR A 54 12.26 -1.84 -6.86
N LEU A 55 12.27 -2.62 -5.77
CA LEU A 55 11.19 -2.64 -4.80
C LEU A 55 11.05 -1.29 -4.09
N GLN A 56 12.16 -0.67 -3.67
CA GLN A 56 12.12 0.67 -3.06
C GLN A 56 11.45 1.68 -3.99
N GLN A 57 11.83 1.70 -5.27
CA GLN A 57 11.24 2.60 -6.27
C GLN A 57 9.75 2.32 -6.46
N ALA A 58 9.36 1.05 -6.58
CA ALA A 58 7.96 0.68 -6.75
C ALA A 58 7.09 1.11 -5.55
N LEU A 59 7.58 0.93 -4.31
CA LEU A 59 6.89 1.37 -3.10
C LEU A 59 6.79 2.89 -3.01
N LEU A 60 7.88 3.59 -3.35
CA LEU A 60 7.92 5.05 -3.34
C LEU A 60 6.93 5.64 -4.34
N ASP A 61 6.96 5.17 -5.59
CA ASP A 61 6.07 5.64 -6.66
C ASP A 61 4.60 5.38 -6.31
N LEU A 62 4.30 4.19 -5.77
CA LEU A 62 2.94 3.85 -5.35
C LEU A 62 2.48 4.74 -4.18
N GLY A 63 3.32 4.91 -3.16
CA GLY A 63 3.02 5.76 -2.00
C GLY A 63 2.78 7.22 -2.39
N LEU A 64 3.60 7.77 -3.29
CA LEU A 64 3.41 9.13 -3.82
C LEU A 64 2.07 9.26 -4.55
N LYS A 65 1.79 8.33 -5.47
CA LYS A 65 0.52 8.32 -6.22
C LYS A 65 -0.70 8.25 -5.30
N ARG A 66 -0.65 7.42 -4.26
CA ARG A 66 -1.74 7.26 -3.28
C ARG A 66 -1.92 8.50 -2.39
N THR A 67 -0.87 9.30 -2.22
CA THR A 67 -0.92 10.53 -1.42
C THR A 67 -1.58 11.70 -2.17
N GLU A 68 -1.66 11.67 -3.50
CA GLU A 68 -2.24 12.76 -4.32
C GLU A 68 -3.65 13.16 -3.86
N ALA A 69 -4.52 12.19 -3.59
CA ALA A 69 -5.88 12.46 -3.15
C ALA A 69 -5.93 13.19 -1.79
N ALA A 70 -5.00 12.89 -0.88
CA ALA A 70 -4.90 13.58 0.41
C ALA A 70 -4.40 15.02 0.26
N VAL A 71 -3.47 15.26 -0.67
CA VAL A 71 -2.99 16.60 -1.03
C VAL A 71 -4.13 17.43 -1.62
N GLU A 72 -4.92 16.85 -2.53
CA GLU A 72 -6.03 17.55 -3.17
C GLU A 72 -7.14 17.93 -2.19
N ARG A 73 -7.46 17.03 -1.25
CA ARG A 73 -8.41 17.32 -0.15
C ARG A 73 -7.90 18.47 0.73
N SER A 74 -6.62 18.45 1.09
CA SER A 74 -6.01 19.50 1.92
C SER A 74 -6.05 20.86 1.22
N ARG A 75 -5.69 20.90 -0.08
CA ARG A 75 -5.75 22.11 -0.91
C ARG A 75 -7.18 22.65 -1.01
N SER A 76 -8.14 21.77 -1.26
CA SER A 76 -9.56 22.13 -1.34
C SER A 76 -10.10 22.76 -0.05
N VAL A 77 -9.59 22.36 1.12
CA VAL A 77 -9.97 22.97 2.41
C VAL A 77 -9.30 24.33 2.59
N TRP A 78 -8.01 24.44 2.27
CA TRP A 78 -7.25 25.68 2.34
C TRP A 78 -7.89 26.79 1.48
N ASP A 79 -8.21 26.47 0.22
CA ASP A 79 -8.79 27.44 -0.72
C ASP A 79 -10.20 27.90 -0.34
N LYS A 80 -10.91 27.13 0.48
CA LYS A 80 -12.25 27.46 0.99
C LYS A 80 -12.23 28.18 2.32
N SER A 81 -11.06 28.36 2.94
CA SER A 81 -10.96 29.09 4.20
C SER A 81 -11.12 30.58 3.95
N PRO A 82 -12.06 31.27 4.63
CA PRO A 82 -12.16 32.72 4.53
C PRO A 82 -10.89 33.36 5.12
N ASN A 83 -10.31 34.32 4.38
CA ASN A 83 -9.20 35.17 4.85
C ASN A 83 -9.56 35.94 6.13
#